data_AF-F0RNR8-F1
#
_entry.id   AF-F0RNR8-F1
#
_cell.length_a   1.000
_cell.length_b   1.000
_cell.length_c   1.000
_cell.angle_alpha   90.00
_cell.angle_beta   90.00
_cell.angle_gamma   90.00
#
_symmetry.space_group_name_H-M   'P 1'
#
loop_
_entity.id
_entity.type
_entity.pdbx_description
1 polymer ?
#
loop_
_entity_poly.entity_id
_entity_poly.type
_entity_poly.pdbx_seq_one_letter_code
_entity_poly.pdbx_strand_id
1 'polypeptide(L)'
;MSHNPDRPDQSATPETAAAALAATVPGALPDGLPDQLLSAALERRLLKAIRRGASMEDIAELRPNRVSSPEEAIRALEDGNARFFSGQARRPEISANERRAQIIGQTPFAAVLACSDSRVPVELVFDQGLGDLFVVRVAGNVVGESGLGTLEYAIRHLQVQLVLVLGHEGCGAVAAAMLTQAEIDQEPEHLRRLIGQIQPSVQDLPAIRDKKARMREAVISNVRLQVHRLRQQAVIREAEASGRIRVIGGYYEIGSGAVDLLTEPEELQLD
;
A
#
# COMPACT_ATOMS: atom_id res chain seq x y z
N MET A 1 62.89 16.79 -1.22
CA MET A 1 62.04 16.76 -0.02
C MET A 1 61.16 18.00 -0.03
N SER A 2 59.87 17.87 -0.35
CA SER A 2 58.86 18.90 -0.10
C SER A 2 57.54 18.19 0.20
N HIS A 3 57.08 18.33 1.45
CA HIS A 3 55.84 17.76 1.95
C HIS A 3 54.69 18.73 1.63
N ASN A 4 53.62 18.24 1.00
CA ASN A 4 52.43 19.03 0.67
C ASN A 4 51.35 18.75 1.74
N PRO A 5 50.87 19.75 2.51
CA PRO A 5 50.04 19.52 3.69
C PRO A 5 48.52 19.37 3.42
N ASP A 6 48.04 19.54 2.19
CA ASP A 6 46.59 19.58 1.89
C ASP A 6 46.02 18.32 1.22
N ARG A 7 46.32 17.13 1.78
CA ARG A 7 45.55 15.92 1.44
C ARG A 7 44.53 15.66 2.56
N PRO A 8 43.21 15.72 2.30
CA PRO A 8 42.23 15.29 3.27
C PRO A 8 42.44 13.80 3.57
N ASP A 9 42.55 13.48 4.85
CA ASP A 9 42.68 12.12 5.35
C ASP A 9 41.43 11.30 4.98
N GLN A 10 41.58 10.33 4.09
CA GLN A 10 40.51 9.42 3.65
C GLN A 10 40.41 8.17 4.56
N SER A 11 40.73 8.29 5.85
CA SER A 11 40.68 7.16 6.80
C SER A 11 39.32 6.99 7.51
N ALA A 12 38.31 7.82 7.22
CA ALA A 12 36.99 7.63 7.78
C ALA A 12 36.23 6.50 7.04
N THR A 13 36.31 5.28 7.58
CA THR A 13 35.50 4.14 7.12
C THR A 13 34.01 4.38 7.41
N PRO A 14 33.07 3.73 6.70
CA PRO A 14 31.63 3.80 7.01
C PRO A 14 31.29 3.49 8.48
N GLU A 15 32.12 2.68 9.16
CA GLU A 15 32.02 2.41 10.59
C GLU A 15 32.30 3.62 11.48
N THR A 16 33.23 4.50 11.09
CA THR A 16 33.55 5.72 11.85
C THR A 16 32.47 6.79 11.73
N ALA A 17 31.81 6.89 10.57
CA ALA A 17 30.62 7.73 10.39
C ALA A 17 29.42 7.20 11.21
N ALA A 18 29.21 5.88 11.23
CA ALA A 18 28.18 5.24 12.03
C ALA A 18 28.40 5.40 13.54
N ALA A 19 29.66 5.43 13.99
CA ALA A 19 30.02 5.67 15.38
C ALA A 19 29.80 7.14 15.82
N ALA A 20 30.03 8.10 14.93
CA ALA A 20 29.78 9.52 15.19
C ALA A 20 28.28 9.85 15.33
N LEU A 21 27.42 9.13 14.59
CA LEU A 21 25.95 9.24 14.68
C LEU A 21 25.36 8.64 15.97
N ALA A 22 26.12 7.83 16.72
CA ALA A 22 25.67 7.19 17.95
C ALA A 22 25.75 8.10 19.19
N ALA A 23 26.27 9.33 19.06
CA ALA A 23 26.56 10.22 20.18
C ALA A 23 25.57 11.40 20.36
N THR A 24 24.55 11.54 19.52
CA THR A 24 23.61 12.68 19.61
C THR A 24 22.16 12.25 19.83
N VAL A 25 21.70 12.44 21.08
CA VAL A 25 20.32 12.55 21.58
C VAL A 25 19.42 11.29 21.49
N PRO A 26 18.74 10.88 22.59
CA PRO A 26 17.70 9.88 22.54
C PRO A 26 16.44 10.46 21.87
N GLY A 27 15.98 9.88 20.76
CA GLY A 27 14.63 10.19 20.25
C GLY A 27 14.33 9.82 18.81
N ALA A 28 15.17 10.20 17.84
CA ALA A 28 14.85 10.01 16.42
C ALA A 28 16.04 9.47 15.63
N LEU A 29 15.78 8.59 14.66
CA LEU A 29 16.75 8.26 13.62
C LEU A 29 16.85 9.46 12.67
N PRO A 30 18.04 9.81 12.17
CA PRO A 30 18.17 10.90 11.21
C PRO A 30 17.45 10.53 9.91
N ASP A 31 16.72 11.50 9.36
CA ASP A 31 16.04 11.38 8.07
C ASP A 31 17.05 11.15 6.94
N GLY A 32 16.71 10.29 5.98
CA GLY A 32 17.51 10.07 4.77
C GLY A 32 18.65 9.05 4.86
N LEU A 33 18.69 8.21 5.90
CA LEU A 33 19.61 7.06 5.93
C LEU A 33 19.19 6.00 4.87
N PRO A 34 20.14 5.37 4.16
CA PRO A 34 19.85 4.22 3.30
C PRO A 34 19.11 3.11 4.06
N ASP A 35 18.10 2.48 3.44
CA ASP A 35 17.25 1.45 4.06
C ASP A 35 18.02 0.34 4.80
N GLN A 36 19.17 -0.06 4.26
CA GLN A 36 20.04 -1.08 4.85
C GLN A 36 20.67 -0.61 6.17
N LEU A 37 21.04 0.67 6.28
CA LEU A 37 21.60 1.26 7.49
C LEU A 37 20.51 1.53 8.54
N LEU A 38 19.30 1.92 8.11
CA LEU A 38 18.12 2.01 8.98
C LEU A 38 17.74 0.66 9.57
N SER A 39 17.72 -0.39 8.74
CA SER A 39 17.44 -1.76 9.18
C SER A 39 18.48 -2.25 10.18
N ALA A 40 19.78 -2.08 9.89
CA ALA A 40 20.85 -2.48 10.80
C ALA A 40 20.90 -1.65 12.11
N ALA A 41 20.45 -0.39 12.09
CA ALA A 41 20.34 0.44 13.28
C ALA A 41 19.13 0.03 14.15
N LEU A 42 17.99 -0.25 13.52
CA LEU A 42 16.79 -0.76 14.18
C LEU A 42 17.04 -2.13 14.80
N GLU A 43 17.67 -3.05 14.07
CA GLU A 43 18.02 -4.39 14.56
C GLU A 43 18.95 -4.31 15.79
N ARG A 44 19.96 -3.42 15.76
CA ARG A 44 20.82 -3.17 16.92
C ARG A 44 20.06 -2.60 18.11
N ARG A 45 19.11 -1.68 17.89
CA ARG A 45 18.26 -1.12 18.96
C ARG A 45 17.34 -2.19 19.55
N LEU A 46 16.71 -3.01 18.70
CA LEU A 46 15.87 -4.14 19.10
C LEU A 46 16.65 -5.16 19.94
N LEU A 47 17.81 -5.60 19.46
CA LEU A 47 18.67 -6.55 20.20
C LEU A 47 19.13 -5.98 21.55
N LYS A 48 19.45 -4.68 21.60
CA LYS A 48 19.83 -3.99 22.85
C LYS A 48 18.66 -3.86 23.82
N ALA A 49 17.45 -3.59 23.32
CA ALA A 49 16.23 -3.55 24.11
C ALA A 49 15.90 -4.93 24.69
N ILE A 50 15.90 -5.98 23.86
CA ILE A 50 15.69 -7.37 24.29
C ILE A 50 16.71 -7.77 25.37
N ARG A 51 18.00 -7.46 25.18
CA ARG A 51 19.05 -7.75 26.18
C ARG A 51 18.87 -7.01 27.51
N ARG A 52 18.12 -5.91 27.52
CA ARG A 52 17.81 -5.11 28.71
C ARG A 52 16.48 -5.52 29.38
N GLY A 53 15.84 -6.59 28.89
CA GLY A 53 14.55 -7.03 29.39
C GLY A 53 13.40 -6.12 28.99
N ALA A 54 13.54 -5.38 27.88
CA ALA A 54 12.46 -4.57 27.33
C ALA A 54 11.23 -5.44 27.11
N SER A 55 10.07 -4.92 27.51
CA SER A 55 8.80 -5.58 27.27
C SER A 55 8.52 -5.63 25.76
N MET A 56 7.54 -6.46 25.41
CA MET A 56 7.05 -6.54 24.05
C MET A 56 6.44 -5.19 23.59
N GLU A 57 5.91 -4.38 24.50
CA GLU A 57 5.40 -3.02 24.26
C GLU A 57 6.53 -2.02 23.95
N ASP A 58 7.61 -2.04 24.74
CA ASP A 58 8.83 -1.25 24.47
C ASP A 58 9.43 -1.60 23.09
N ILE A 59 9.29 -2.85 22.64
CA ILE A 59 9.77 -3.31 21.34
C ILE A 59 8.90 -2.76 20.19
N ALA A 60 7.59 -2.64 20.39
CA ALA A 60 6.67 -2.09 19.40
C ALA A 60 6.89 -0.58 19.18
N GLU A 61 7.13 0.18 20.25
CA GLU A 61 7.41 1.63 20.18
C GLU A 61 8.74 1.96 19.49
N LEU A 62 9.66 1.00 19.38
CA LEU A 62 10.95 1.19 18.71
C LEU A 62 10.85 1.19 17.18
N ARG A 63 9.72 0.79 16.59
CA ARG A 63 9.52 0.85 15.14
C ARG A 63 8.96 2.24 14.78
N PRO A 64 9.78 3.16 14.24
CA PRO A 64 9.26 4.46 13.80
C PRO A 64 8.22 4.23 12.70
N ASN A 65 7.14 5.00 12.75
CA ASN A 65 6.21 5.08 11.63
C ASN A 65 6.96 5.75 10.47
N ARG A 66 7.52 4.95 9.56
CA ARG A 66 8.42 5.44 8.50
C ARG A 66 7.68 6.26 7.44
N VAL A 67 6.37 6.08 7.38
CA VAL A 67 5.45 6.78 6.51
C VAL A 67 4.46 7.50 7.40
N SER A 68 4.39 8.81 7.27
CA SER A 68 3.65 9.70 8.17
C SER A 68 2.70 10.65 7.44
N SER A 69 2.77 10.68 6.10
CA SER A 69 1.90 11.47 5.24
C SER A 69 1.32 10.67 4.08
N PRO A 70 0.19 11.10 3.49
CA PRO A 70 -0.35 10.47 2.29
C PRO A 70 0.64 10.44 1.12
N GLU A 71 1.43 11.48 0.93
CA GLU A 71 2.43 11.57 -0.16
C GLU A 71 3.61 10.63 0.04
N GLU A 72 4.01 10.37 1.29
CA GLU A 72 5.00 9.33 1.60
C GLU A 72 4.43 7.93 1.37
N ALA A 73 3.15 7.72 1.70
CA ALA A 73 2.48 6.44 1.49
C ALA A 73 2.37 6.08 0.01
N ILE A 74 2.01 7.05 -0.84
CA ILE A 74 1.97 6.87 -2.29
C ILE A 74 3.36 6.50 -2.82
N ARG A 75 4.39 7.28 -2.44
CA ARG A 75 5.78 7.01 -2.85
C ARG A 75 6.28 5.64 -2.39
N ALA A 76 5.93 5.22 -1.18
CA ALA A 76 6.29 3.90 -0.67
C ALA A 76 5.69 2.76 -1.52
N LEU A 77 4.45 2.91 -1.98
CA LEU A 77 3.81 1.97 -2.91
C LEU A 77 4.46 2.02 -4.30
N GLU A 78 4.72 3.21 -4.84
CA GLU A 78 5.38 3.38 -6.16
C GLU A 78 6.77 2.76 -6.19
N ASP A 79 7.62 3.08 -5.21
CA ASP A 79 8.97 2.53 -5.09
C ASP A 79 8.94 1.00 -4.91
N GLY A 80 7.94 0.52 -4.16
CA GLY A 80 7.69 -0.89 -3.95
C GLY A 80 7.32 -1.63 -5.23
N ASN A 81 6.32 -1.12 -5.95
CA ASN A 81 5.93 -1.67 -7.23
C ASN A 81 7.05 -1.56 -8.27
N ALA A 82 7.83 -0.48 -8.24
CA ALA A 82 8.99 -0.30 -9.10
C ALA A 82 9.97 -1.46 -8.99
N ARG A 83 10.30 -1.87 -7.75
CA ARG A 83 11.14 -3.04 -7.50
C ARG A 83 10.46 -4.33 -7.94
N PHE A 84 9.16 -4.48 -7.70
CA PHE A 84 8.42 -5.68 -8.10
C PHE A 84 8.41 -5.87 -9.62
N PHE A 85 7.96 -4.87 -10.39
CA PHE A 85 7.85 -4.98 -11.84
C PHE A 85 9.24 -5.08 -12.52
N SER A 86 10.28 -4.49 -11.92
CA SER A 86 11.65 -4.58 -12.44
C SER A 86 12.38 -5.89 -12.06
N GLY A 87 11.73 -6.81 -11.34
CA GLY A 87 12.35 -8.06 -10.86
C GLY A 87 13.40 -7.88 -9.76
N GLN A 88 13.39 -6.74 -9.07
CA GLN A 88 14.32 -6.37 -7.99
C GLN A 88 13.64 -6.34 -6.61
N ALA A 89 12.47 -6.99 -6.49
CA ALA A 89 11.73 -7.10 -5.24
C ALA A 89 12.65 -7.60 -4.12
N ARG A 90 12.69 -6.88 -3.01
CA ARG A 90 13.53 -7.21 -1.88
C ARG A 90 12.95 -8.37 -1.08
N ARG A 91 11.62 -8.57 -1.19
CA ARG A 91 10.86 -9.57 -0.40
C ARG A 91 11.29 -9.50 1.06
N PRO A 92 11.11 -8.35 1.73
CA PRO A 92 11.74 -8.07 3.01
C PRO A 92 11.56 -9.26 3.95
N GLU A 93 12.63 -10.06 4.11
CA GLU A 93 12.60 -11.24 4.95
C GLU A 93 12.54 -10.76 6.39
N ILE A 94 11.42 -11.06 7.03
CA ILE A 94 11.16 -10.59 8.38
C ILE A 94 11.83 -11.57 9.33
N SER A 95 12.80 -11.06 10.09
CA SER A 95 13.40 -11.85 11.16
C SER A 95 12.32 -12.35 12.13
N ALA A 96 12.60 -13.45 12.84
CA ALA A 96 11.65 -13.96 13.82
C ALA A 96 11.25 -12.92 14.89
N ASN A 97 12.14 -11.96 15.17
CA ASN A 97 11.90 -10.89 16.14
C ASN A 97 10.99 -9.80 15.58
N GLU A 98 11.19 -9.36 14.34
CA GLU A 98 10.31 -8.37 13.71
C GLU A 98 8.88 -8.91 13.55
N ARG A 99 8.72 -10.20 13.20
CA ARG A 99 7.40 -10.84 13.17
C ARG A 99 6.76 -10.88 14.56
N ARG A 100 7.54 -11.16 15.61
CA ARG A 100 7.04 -11.19 17.00
C ARG A 100 6.64 -9.81 17.49
N ALA A 101 7.34 -8.75 17.08
CA ALA A 101 6.96 -7.38 17.43
C ALA A 101 5.55 -7.02 16.93
N GLN A 102 5.08 -7.65 15.86
CA GLN A 102 3.74 -7.45 15.29
C GLN A 102 2.63 -8.16 16.09
N ILE A 103 2.98 -8.99 17.09
CA ILE A 103 2.02 -9.60 18.02
C ILE A 103 1.45 -8.55 18.98
N ILE A 104 2.19 -7.47 19.28
CA ILE A 104 1.74 -6.42 20.20
C ILE A 104 0.85 -5.40 19.49
N GLY A 105 1.17 -5.05 18.24
CA GLY A 105 0.45 -4.03 17.49
C GLY A 105 0.90 -3.95 16.04
N GLN A 106 0.01 -3.42 15.20
CA GLN A 106 0.24 -3.18 13.78
C GLN A 106 0.20 -1.67 13.51
N THR A 107 1.04 -1.22 12.59
CA THR A 107 1.13 0.21 12.19
C THR A 107 1.16 0.33 10.67
N PRO A 108 0.12 -0.14 9.96
CA PRO A 108 0.06 -0.03 8.51
C PRO A 108 -0.01 1.43 8.12
N PHE A 109 0.69 1.79 7.04
CA PHE A 109 0.65 3.14 6.50
C PHE A 109 -0.45 3.32 5.46
N ALA A 110 -0.88 2.23 4.83
CA ALA A 110 -1.95 2.22 3.83
C ALA A 110 -2.96 1.09 4.07
N ALA A 111 -4.23 1.38 3.81
CA ALA A 111 -5.27 0.39 3.63
C ALA A 111 -5.52 0.15 2.14
N VAL A 112 -5.62 -1.11 1.72
CA VAL A 112 -5.80 -1.47 0.30
C VAL A 112 -7.06 -2.31 0.13
N LEU A 113 -8.02 -1.81 -0.63
CA LEU A 113 -9.16 -2.58 -1.12
C LEU A 113 -8.81 -3.18 -2.48
N ALA A 114 -8.59 -4.49 -2.53
CA ALA A 114 -8.16 -5.20 -3.72
C ALA A 114 -9.10 -6.35 -4.09
N CYS A 115 -8.89 -6.91 -5.28
CA CYS A 115 -9.62 -8.10 -5.72
C CYS A 115 -9.15 -9.37 -4.97
N SER A 116 -10.08 -10.31 -4.75
CA SER A 116 -9.74 -11.66 -4.26
C SER A 116 -9.01 -12.53 -5.30
N ASP A 117 -8.78 -12.04 -6.53
CA ASP A 117 -8.04 -12.76 -7.57
C ASP A 117 -6.68 -13.23 -7.05
N SER A 118 -6.41 -14.53 -7.16
CA SER A 118 -5.22 -15.17 -6.58
C SER A 118 -3.90 -14.66 -7.16
N ARG A 119 -3.94 -13.98 -8.31
CA ARG A 119 -2.78 -13.39 -8.99
C ARG A 119 -2.50 -11.96 -8.54
N VAL A 120 -3.27 -11.43 -7.58
CA VAL A 120 -3.11 -10.07 -7.02
C VAL A 120 -2.69 -10.15 -5.53
N PRO A 121 -1.48 -10.65 -5.21
CA PRO A 121 -0.93 -10.60 -3.87
C PRO A 121 -0.42 -9.19 -3.56
N VAL A 122 -1.25 -8.37 -2.89
CA VAL A 122 -1.03 -6.93 -2.69
C VAL A 122 0.34 -6.61 -2.10
N GLU A 123 0.73 -7.31 -1.04
CA GLU A 123 2.01 -7.10 -0.35
C GLU A 123 3.21 -7.40 -1.26
N LEU A 124 3.10 -8.41 -2.13
CA LEU A 124 4.14 -8.73 -3.10
C LEU A 124 4.21 -7.69 -4.23
N VAL A 125 3.04 -7.30 -4.77
CA VAL A 125 2.93 -6.33 -5.87
C VAL A 125 3.55 -4.98 -5.49
N PHE A 126 3.46 -4.59 -4.22
CA PHE A 126 4.07 -3.37 -3.70
C PHE A 126 5.37 -3.62 -2.92
N ASP A 127 5.95 -4.82 -2.94
CA ASP A 127 7.17 -5.19 -2.21
C ASP A 127 7.19 -4.68 -0.75
N GLN A 128 6.07 -4.86 -0.05
CA GLN A 128 5.85 -4.46 1.35
C GLN A 128 5.94 -5.66 2.30
N GLY A 129 6.26 -5.38 3.56
CA GLY A 129 6.37 -6.37 4.62
C GLY A 129 5.13 -6.49 5.50
N LEU A 130 5.27 -7.29 6.56
CA LEU A 130 4.22 -7.55 7.53
C LEU A 130 3.98 -6.31 8.40
N GLY A 131 2.71 -5.93 8.47
CA GLY A 131 2.26 -4.76 9.22
C GLY A 131 2.37 -3.45 8.45
N ASP A 132 2.83 -3.45 7.20
CA ASP A 132 2.97 -2.23 6.39
C ASP A 132 1.66 -1.86 5.69
N LEU A 133 0.87 -2.87 5.27
CA LEU A 133 -0.42 -2.71 4.59
C LEU A 133 -1.56 -3.37 5.37
N PHE A 134 -2.74 -2.73 5.32
CA PHE A 134 -3.99 -3.28 5.84
C PHE A 134 -4.93 -3.64 4.69
N VAL A 135 -5.07 -4.93 4.39
CA VAL A 135 -5.63 -5.37 3.11
C VAL A 135 -7.05 -5.94 3.26
N VAL A 136 -7.98 -5.43 2.45
CA VAL A 136 -9.33 -5.97 2.25
C VAL A 136 -9.41 -6.59 0.86
N ARG A 137 -9.84 -7.85 0.75
CA ARG A 137 -9.95 -8.55 -0.55
C ARG A 137 -11.35 -9.06 -0.80
N VAL A 138 -11.99 -8.54 -1.85
CA VAL A 138 -13.31 -8.97 -2.31
C VAL A 138 -13.30 -9.06 -3.84
N ALA A 139 -14.00 -10.03 -4.44
CA ALA A 139 -14.06 -10.13 -5.89
C ALA A 139 -14.58 -8.82 -6.53
N GLY A 140 -13.88 -8.31 -7.54
CA GLY A 140 -14.18 -7.02 -8.16
C GLY A 140 -13.92 -5.80 -7.27
N ASN A 141 -13.15 -5.97 -6.18
CA ASN A 141 -12.78 -4.93 -5.22
C ASN A 141 -13.97 -4.06 -4.78
N VAL A 142 -15.16 -4.66 -4.68
CA VAL A 142 -16.41 -3.96 -4.35
C VAL A 142 -16.42 -3.52 -2.89
N VAL A 143 -16.94 -2.33 -2.64
CA VAL A 143 -17.13 -1.80 -1.29
C VAL A 143 -18.45 -2.32 -0.73
N GLY A 144 -18.40 -3.47 -0.04
CA GLY A 144 -19.49 -3.97 0.78
C GLY A 144 -19.42 -3.49 2.23
N GLU A 145 -20.45 -3.79 3.04
CA GLU A 145 -20.56 -3.36 4.45
C GLU A 145 -19.33 -3.76 5.30
N SER A 146 -18.91 -5.03 5.25
CA SER A 146 -17.74 -5.50 6.00
C SER A 146 -16.43 -4.85 5.54
N GLY A 147 -16.29 -4.62 4.23
CA GLY A 147 -15.13 -3.93 3.66
C GLY A 147 -15.06 -2.48 4.11
N LEU A 148 -16.19 -1.77 4.09
CA LEU A 148 -16.28 -0.39 4.57
C LEU A 148 -15.92 -0.30 6.07
N GLY A 149 -16.53 -1.13 6.92
CA GLY A 149 -16.22 -1.13 8.36
C GLY A 149 -14.75 -1.42 8.64
N THR A 150 -14.11 -2.27 7.82
CA THR A 150 -12.69 -2.59 7.93
C THR A 150 -11.81 -1.40 7.52
N LEU A 151 -12.16 -0.66 6.46
CA LEU A 151 -11.46 0.57 6.09
C LEU A 151 -11.63 1.69 7.12
N GLU A 152 -12.82 1.85 7.70
CA GLU A 152 -13.06 2.82 8.78
C GLU A 152 -12.23 2.48 10.02
N TYR A 153 -12.08 1.19 10.34
CA TYR A 153 -11.19 0.74 11.40
C TYR A 153 -9.73 1.13 11.12
N ALA A 154 -9.26 0.91 9.89
CA ALA A 154 -7.91 1.31 9.50
C ALA A 154 -7.68 2.82 9.69
N ILE A 155 -8.66 3.65 9.33
CA ILE A 155 -8.57 5.11 9.45
C ILE A 155 -8.65 5.58 10.91
N ARG A 156 -9.57 5.01 11.72
CA ARG A 156 -9.85 5.50 13.07
C ARG A 156 -8.91 4.91 14.12
N HIS A 157 -8.51 3.65 13.98
CA HIS A 157 -7.74 2.91 14.99
C HIS A 157 -6.30 2.65 14.60
N LEU A 158 -6.03 2.44 13.31
CA LEU A 158 -4.67 2.19 12.82
C LEU A 158 -4.01 3.45 12.23
N GLN A 159 -4.80 4.52 12.07
CA GLN A 159 -4.36 5.83 11.62
C GLN A 159 -3.61 5.80 10.28
N VAL A 160 -3.99 4.89 9.37
CA VAL A 160 -3.40 4.82 8.01
C VAL A 160 -3.45 6.19 7.32
N GLN A 161 -2.49 6.45 6.43
CA GLN A 161 -2.38 7.71 5.69
C GLN A 161 -2.92 7.61 4.26
N LEU A 162 -3.23 6.40 3.78
CA LEU A 162 -3.68 6.16 2.42
C LEU A 162 -4.76 5.08 2.38
N VAL A 163 -5.77 5.29 1.54
CA VAL A 163 -6.70 4.24 1.09
C VAL A 163 -6.53 4.08 -0.41
N LEU A 164 -6.11 2.89 -0.85
CA LEU A 164 -5.97 2.53 -2.26
C LEU A 164 -7.07 1.55 -2.67
N VAL A 165 -7.81 1.85 -3.73
CA VAL A 165 -8.66 0.89 -4.42
C VAL A 165 -7.91 0.32 -5.61
N LEU A 166 -7.55 -0.96 -5.56
CA LEU A 166 -6.73 -1.63 -6.57
C LEU A 166 -7.58 -2.57 -7.45
N GLY A 167 -7.83 -2.14 -8.69
CA GLY A 167 -8.31 -2.98 -9.77
C GLY A 167 -7.14 -3.74 -10.43
N HIS A 168 -7.47 -4.70 -11.31
CA HIS A 168 -6.43 -5.46 -12.02
C HIS A 168 -6.83 -5.92 -13.42
N GLU A 169 -5.83 -6.24 -14.23
CA GLU A 169 -5.98 -6.79 -15.57
C GLU A 169 -6.84 -8.05 -15.58
N GLY A 170 -7.82 -8.08 -16.49
CA GLY A 170 -8.65 -9.25 -16.75
C GLY A 170 -9.51 -9.67 -15.55
N CYS A 171 -10.02 -8.72 -14.75
CA CYS A 171 -10.86 -9.01 -13.59
C CYS A 171 -12.14 -9.75 -13.97
N GLY A 172 -12.31 -10.98 -13.46
CA GLY A 172 -13.47 -11.82 -13.76
C GLY A 172 -14.80 -11.25 -13.26
N ALA A 173 -14.82 -10.58 -12.11
CA ALA A 173 -16.04 -9.96 -11.58
C ALA A 173 -16.49 -8.75 -12.42
N VAL A 174 -15.54 -7.95 -12.93
CA VAL A 174 -15.84 -6.85 -13.84
C VAL A 174 -16.30 -7.39 -15.20
N ALA A 175 -15.67 -8.45 -15.70
CA ALA A 175 -16.13 -9.11 -16.93
C ALA A 175 -17.56 -9.67 -16.78
N ALA A 176 -17.88 -10.27 -15.63
CA ALA A 176 -19.24 -10.74 -15.34
C ALA A 176 -20.27 -9.60 -15.29
N ALA A 177 -19.87 -8.40 -14.83
CA ALA A 177 -20.73 -7.23 -14.86
C ALA A 177 -20.99 -6.67 -16.26
N MET A 178 -20.21 -7.07 -17.25
CA MET A 178 -20.41 -6.70 -18.66
C MET A 178 -21.28 -7.72 -19.43
N LEU A 179 -21.73 -8.80 -18.79
CA LEU A 179 -22.65 -9.77 -19.38
C LEU A 179 -24.05 -9.17 -19.59
N THR A 180 -24.85 -9.83 -20.43
CA THR A 180 -26.25 -9.45 -20.59
C THR A 180 -27.05 -9.74 -19.32
N GLN A 181 -28.15 -9.02 -19.10
CA GLN A 181 -29.00 -9.25 -17.92
C GLN A 181 -29.53 -10.70 -17.86
N ALA A 182 -29.85 -11.29 -19.02
CA ALA A 182 -30.31 -12.68 -19.10
C ALA A 182 -29.25 -13.71 -18.70
N GLU A 183 -27.97 -13.43 -18.92
CA GLU A 183 -26.87 -14.27 -18.44
C GLU A 183 -26.67 -14.08 -16.93
N ILE A 184 -26.72 -12.84 -16.43
CA ILE A 184 -26.58 -12.53 -15.01
C ILE A 184 -27.72 -13.15 -14.19
N ASP A 185 -28.94 -13.15 -14.71
CA ASP A 185 -30.10 -13.73 -14.03
C ASP A 185 -30.01 -15.25 -13.82
N GLN A 186 -29.10 -15.94 -14.53
CA GLN A 186 -28.82 -17.37 -14.32
C GLN A 186 -27.88 -17.64 -13.14
N GLU A 187 -27.21 -16.61 -12.62
CA GLU A 187 -26.26 -16.75 -11.51
C GLU A 187 -26.95 -16.84 -10.14
N PRO A 188 -26.31 -17.52 -9.16
CA PRO A 188 -26.78 -17.54 -7.77
C PRO A 188 -26.94 -16.13 -7.17
N GLU A 189 -27.88 -15.97 -6.23
CA GLU A 189 -28.25 -14.67 -5.66
C GLU A 189 -27.07 -13.84 -5.15
N HIS A 190 -26.15 -14.44 -4.39
CA HIS A 190 -25.00 -13.72 -3.85
C HIS A 190 -24.05 -13.21 -4.94
N LEU A 191 -23.88 -13.99 -6.01
CA LEU A 191 -23.06 -13.58 -7.15
C LEU A 191 -23.75 -12.46 -7.93
N ARG A 192 -25.06 -12.55 -8.17
CA ARG A 192 -25.83 -11.46 -8.78
C ARG A 192 -25.72 -10.15 -7.99
N ARG A 193 -25.81 -10.21 -6.67
CA ARG A 193 -25.64 -9.03 -5.80
C ARG A 193 -24.24 -8.43 -5.92
N LEU A 194 -23.19 -9.25 -5.98
CA LEU A 194 -21.82 -8.79 -6.18
C LEU A 194 -21.65 -8.13 -7.56
N ILE A 195 -22.14 -8.78 -8.62
CA ILE A 195 -22.12 -8.25 -9.99
C ILE A 195 -22.86 -6.91 -10.07
N GLY A 196 -24.04 -6.82 -9.45
CA GLY A 196 -24.85 -5.60 -9.42
C GLY A 196 -24.17 -4.42 -8.73
N GLN A 197 -23.21 -4.66 -7.84
CA GLN A 197 -22.40 -3.58 -7.26
C GLN A 197 -21.39 -2.98 -8.26
N ILE A 198 -21.03 -3.73 -9.31
CA ILE A 198 -20.06 -3.31 -10.33
C ILE A 198 -20.77 -2.75 -11.57
N GLN A 199 -21.92 -3.32 -11.94
CA GLN A 199 -22.68 -2.97 -13.16
C GLN A 199 -22.79 -1.47 -13.46
N PRO A 200 -23.09 -0.57 -12.49
CA PRO A 200 -23.19 0.86 -12.78
C PRO A 200 -21.91 1.47 -13.37
N SER A 201 -20.74 0.88 -13.11
CA SER A 201 -19.46 1.36 -13.67
C SER A 201 -19.18 0.91 -15.11
N VAL A 202 -19.97 -0.03 -15.65
CA VAL A 202 -19.68 -0.64 -16.97
C VAL A 202 -20.80 -0.46 -18.00
N GLN A 203 -21.92 0.17 -17.61
CA GLN A 203 -23.07 0.40 -18.48
C GLN A 203 -22.80 1.43 -19.59
N ASP A 204 -22.14 2.54 -19.24
CA ASP A 204 -21.93 3.68 -20.14
C ASP A 204 -20.48 3.79 -20.65
N LEU A 205 -19.78 2.65 -20.78
CA LEU A 205 -18.40 2.63 -21.26
C LEU A 205 -18.29 3.20 -22.69
N PRO A 206 -17.23 3.97 -22.99
CA PRO A 206 -16.99 4.48 -24.33
C PRO A 206 -16.89 3.34 -25.36
N ALA A 207 -17.19 3.68 -26.61
CA ALA A 207 -17.14 2.74 -27.73
C ALA A 207 -15.69 2.36 -28.10
N ILE A 208 -15.08 1.48 -27.31
CA ILE A 208 -13.74 0.95 -27.52
C ILE A 208 -13.81 -0.38 -28.29
N ARG A 209 -13.18 -0.43 -29.47
CA ARG A 209 -13.14 -1.62 -30.33
C ARG A 209 -12.19 -2.70 -29.85
N ASP A 210 -11.03 -2.29 -29.33
CA ASP A 210 -10.04 -3.24 -28.81
C ASP A 210 -10.55 -3.85 -27.49
N LYS A 211 -10.61 -5.18 -27.43
CA LYS A 211 -11.18 -5.89 -26.27
C LYS A 211 -10.33 -5.69 -25.01
N LYS A 212 -9.00 -5.64 -25.13
CA LYS A 212 -8.09 -5.46 -23.99
C LYS A 212 -8.25 -4.05 -23.41
N ALA A 213 -8.27 -3.03 -24.27
CA ALA A 213 -8.49 -1.64 -23.87
C ALA A 213 -9.89 -1.43 -23.27
N ARG A 214 -10.93 -2.06 -23.84
CA ARG A 214 -12.29 -2.01 -23.28
C ARG A 214 -12.36 -2.64 -21.90
N MET A 215 -11.68 -3.77 -21.70
CA MET A 215 -11.59 -4.41 -20.38
C MET A 215 -10.81 -3.56 -19.38
N ARG A 216 -9.69 -2.94 -19.79
CA ARG A 216 -8.94 -2.00 -18.94
C ARG A 216 -9.82 -0.83 -18.50
N GLU A 217 -10.56 -0.22 -19.44
CA GLU A 217 -11.47 0.89 -19.12
C GLU A 217 -12.59 0.46 -18.17
N ALA A 218 -13.16 -0.73 -18.36
CA ALA A 218 -14.17 -1.27 -17.46
C ALA A 218 -13.65 -1.45 -16.01
N VAL A 219 -12.41 -1.92 -15.87
CA VAL A 219 -11.77 -2.06 -14.54
C VAL A 219 -11.50 -0.70 -13.92
N ILE A 220 -10.95 0.25 -14.68
CA ILE A 220 -10.67 1.61 -14.20
C ILE A 220 -11.98 2.31 -13.80
N SER A 221 -13.04 2.16 -14.59
CA SER A 221 -14.37 2.70 -14.26
C SER A 221 -14.92 2.10 -12.98
N ASN A 222 -14.73 0.79 -12.74
CA ASN A 222 -15.09 0.19 -11.45
C ASN A 222 -14.26 0.76 -10.29
N VAL A 223 -12.95 0.95 -10.47
CA VAL A 223 -12.08 1.60 -9.46
C VAL A 223 -12.61 2.99 -9.13
N ARG A 224 -12.90 3.82 -10.14
CA ARG A 224 -13.49 5.16 -9.96
C ARG A 224 -14.81 5.10 -9.18
N LEU A 225 -15.71 4.16 -9.53
CA LEU A 225 -16.97 3.97 -8.80
C LEU A 225 -16.76 3.62 -7.33
N GLN A 226 -15.82 2.71 -7.03
CA GLN A 226 -15.55 2.33 -5.65
C GLN A 226 -14.89 3.46 -4.86
N VAL A 227 -13.93 4.19 -5.45
CA VAL A 227 -13.34 5.41 -4.85
C VAL A 227 -14.43 6.44 -4.55
N HIS A 228 -15.31 6.71 -5.53
CA HIS A 228 -16.44 7.62 -5.34
C HIS A 228 -17.32 7.19 -4.16
N ARG A 229 -17.72 5.91 -4.09
CA ARG A 229 -18.53 5.37 -2.99
C ARG A 229 -17.87 5.52 -1.62
N LEU A 230 -16.56 5.30 -1.54
CA LEU A 230 -15.80 5.51 -0.30
C LEU A 230 -15.82 6.98 0.12
N ARG A 231 -15.62 7.90 -0.82
CA ARG A 231 -15.65 9.35 -0.56
C ARG A 231 -17.03 9.88 -0.12
N GLN A 232 -18.11 9.15 -0.37
CA GLN A 232 -19.44 9.48 0.18
C GLN A 232 -19.58 9.15 1.67
N GLN A 233 -18.72 8.29 2.22
CA GLN A 233 -18.81 7.87 3.62
C GLN A 233 -18.23 8.93 4.56
N ALA A 234 -18.95 9.22 5.65
CA ALA A 234 -18.62 10.34 6.53
C ALA A 234 -17.20 10.25 7.11
N VAL A 235 -16.81 9.07 7.63
CA VAL A 235 -15.48 8.84 8.22
C VAL A 235 -14.37 9.11 7.22
N ILE A 236 -14.53 8.65 5.99
CA ILE A 236 -13.53 8.76 4.92
C ILE A 236 -13.47 10.21 4.42
N ARG A 237 -14.63 10.81 4.13
CA ARG A 237 -14.73 12.21 3.69
C ARG A 237 -14.11 13.18 4.68
N GLU A 238 -14.39 13.02 5.97
CA GLU A 238 -13.81 13.85 7.03
C GLU A 238 -12.29 13.66 7.16
N ALA A 239 -11.81 12.42 7.02
CA ALA A 239 -10.38 12.12 7.06
C ALA A 239 -9.62 12.71 5.87
N GLU A 240 -10.19 12.62 4.66
CA GLU A 240 -9.59 13.20 3.45
C GLU A 240 -9.66 14.74 3.48
N ALA A 241 -10.78 15.33 3.90
CA ALA A 241 -10.93 16.78 4.03
C ALA A 241 -10.00 17.41 5.09
N SER A 242 -9.59 16.64 6.10
CA SER A 242 -8.60 17.07 7.10
C SER A 242 -7.15 16.82 6.67
N GLY A 243 -6.92 16.26 5.49
CA GLY A 243 -5.58 15.93 4.98
C GLY A 243 -4.91 14.75 5.69
N ARG A 244 -5.63 14.03 6.56
CA ARG A 244 -5.06 12.88 7.30
C ARG A 244 -4.87 11.67 6.40
N ILE A 245 -5.71 11.52 5.37
CA ILE A 245 -5.60 10.46 4.38
C ILE A 245 -5.76 11.02 2.98
N ARG A 246 -5.33 10.26 1.97
CA ARG A 246 -5.85 10.35 0.61
C ARG A 246 -6.57 9.06 0.22
N VAL A 247 -7.59 9.17 -0.63
CA VAL A 247 -8.22 8.02 -1.30
C VAL A 247 -7.82 8.04 -2.77
N ILE A 248 -7.15 6.99 -3.24
CA ILE A 248 -6.68 6.88 -4.62
C ILE A 248 -7.13 5.57 -5.28
N GLY A 249 -7.03 5.53 -6.60
CA GLY A 249 -7.25 4.32 -7.39
C GLY A 249 -5.94 3.72 -7.89
N GLY A 250 -6.01 2.50 -8.41
CA GLY A 250 -4.90 1.90 -9.14
C GLY A 250 -5.34 0.76 -10.05
N TYR A 251 -4.58 0.54 -11.11
CA TYR A 251 -4.75 -0.59 -12.02
C TYR A 251 -3.47 -1.43 -12.05
N TYR A 252 -3.55 -2.66 -11.56
CA TYR A 252 -2.46 -3.63 -11.62
C TYR A 252 -2.48 -4.42 -12.93
N GLU A 253 -1.43 -4.30 -13.74
CA GLU A 253 -1.22 -5.13 -14.92
C GLU A 253 -0.49 -6.42 -14.54
N ILE A 254 -1.21 -7.54 -14.53
CA ILE A 254 -0.67 -8.86 -14.15
C ILE A 254 0.48 -9.27 -15.08
N GLY A 255 0.36 -8.99 -16.38
CA GLY A 255 1.36 -9.38 -17.37
C GLY A 255 2.74 -8.77 -17.16
N SER A 256 2.81 -7.51 -16.71
CA SER A 256 4.06 -6.77 -16.51
C SER A 256 4.48 -6.67 -15.04
N GLY A 257 3.52 -6.79 -14.12
CA GLY A 257 3.72 -6.49 -12.71
C GLY A 257 3.57 -5.01 -12.36
N ALA A 258 3.34 -4.13 -13.34
CA ALA A 258 3.23 -2.69 -13.12
C ALA A 258 1.88 -2.30 -12.50
N VAL A 259 1.88 -1.28 -11.66
CA VAL A 259 0.68 -0.62 -11.15
C VAL A 259 0.65 0.81 -11.68
N ASP A 260 -0.45 1.15 -12.34
CA ASP A 260 -0.79 2.51 -12.75
C ASP A 260 -1.65 3.14 -11.65
N LEU A 261 -1.08 4.04 -10.85
CA LEU A 261 -1.78 4.70 -9.74
C LEU A 261 -2.55 5.92 -10.26
N LEU A 262 -3.82 6.01 -9.90
CA LEU A 262 -4.72 7.12 -10.23
C LEU A 262 -4.75 8.06 -9.04
N THR A 263 -3.90 9.09 -9.07
CA THR A 263 -3.67 9.97 -7.92
C THR A 263 -4.29 11.34 -8.10
N GLU A 264 -4.49 11.78 -9.35
CA GLU A 264 -5.05 13.09 -9.65
C GLU A 264 -6.58 13.07 -9.61
N PRO A 265 -7.23 14.16 -9.16
CA PRO A 265 -8.69 14.23 -9.06
C PRO A 265 -9.41 13.89 -10.38
N GLU A 266 -8.92 14.37 -11.51
CA GLU A 266 -9.43 14.10 -12.86
C GLU A 266 -9.43 12.62 -13.24
N GLU A 267 -8.46 11.84 -12.76
CA GLU A 267 -8.39 10.40 -13.03
C GLU A 267 -9.46 9.62 -12.28
N LEU A 268 -9.99 10.20 -11.20
CA LEU A 268 -10.92 9.61 -10.25
C LEU A 268 -12.37 10.13 -10.42
N GLN A 269 -12.64 10.96 -11.42
CA GLN A 269 -13.99 11.43 -11.71
C GLN A 269 -14.87 10.30 -12.25
N LEU A 270 -16.16 10.38 -11.98
CA LEU A 270 -17.16 9.61 -12.71
C LEU A 270 -17.58 10.44 -13.91
N ASP A 271 -17.49 9.86 -15.10
CA ASP A 271 -17.98 10.46 -16.35
C ASP A 271 -19.52 10.57 -16.36
#